data_AF-A0A838SSR7-F1
#
_entry.id   AF-A0A838SSR7-F1
#
_cell.length_a   1.000
_cell.length_b   1.000
_cell.length_c   1.000
_cell.angle_alpha   90.00
_cell.angle_beta   90.00
_cell.angle_gamma   90.00
#
_symmetry.space_group_name_H-M   'P 1'
#
loop_
_entity.id
_entity.type
_entity.pdbx_description
1 polymer ?
#
loop_
_entity_poly.entity_id
_entity_poly.type
_entity_poly.pdbx_seq_one_letter_code
_entity_poly.pdbx_strand_id
1 'polypeptide(L)'
;MHEITARMRAVERAVATSPGAPDWRGELADRIAELRAAFLADLGRSMRSAEATAASAPWLSTRLTMLRREQARIADDFDRLVEACAELEVETLRRHVFALLSRLARSRQLDVNLLYESVDIDLGGEQ
;
A
#
# COMPACT_ATOMS: atom_id res chain seq x y z
N MET A 1 9.14 8.74 -0.59
CA MET A 1 8.49 8.17 0.61
C MET A 1 7.29 8.99 1.11
N HIS A 2 7.36 10.32 1.13
CA HIS A 2 6.26 11.19 1.62
C HIS A 2 4.94 11.14 0.83
N GLU A 3 5.00 10.75 -0.45
CA GLU A 3 3.86 10.83 -1.36
C GLU A 3 2.72 9.88 -0.99
N ILE A 4 3.00 8.59 -0.72
CA ILE A 4 1.95 7.62 -0.34
C ILE A 4 1.31 7.98 0.99
N THR A 5 2.09 8.36 2.01
CA THR A 5 1.53 8.77 3.31
C THR A 5 0.63 10.01 3.17
N ALA A 6 0.99 10.97 2.33
CA ALA A 6 0.15 12.13 2.04
C ALA A 6 -1.17 11.72 1.36
N ARG A 7 -1.12 10.77 0.41
CA ARG A 7 -2.31 10.24 -0.28
C ARG A 7 -3.19 9.40 0.64
N MET A 8 -2.61 8.59 1.53
CA MET A 8 -3.35 7.87 2.57
C MET A 8 -4.15 8.83 3.44
N ARG A 9 -3.51 9.91 3.93
CA ARG A 9 -4.19 10.96 4.70
C ARG A 9 -5.28 11.67 3.91
N ALA A 10 -5.09 11.84 2.59
CA ALA A 10 -6.12 12.42 1.74
C ALA A 10 -7.36 11.52 1.67
N VAL A 11 -7.18 10.20 1.53
CA VAL A 11 -8.27 9.22 1.59
C VAL A 11 -8.94 9.21 2.96
N GLU A 12 -8.16 9.20 4.06
CA GLU A 12 -8.69 9.26 5.43
C GLU A 12 -9.57 10.50 5.67
N ARG A 13 -9.18 11.66 5.13
CA ARG A 13 -9.99 12.86 5.21
C ARG A 13 -11.26 12.75 4.36
N ALA A 14 -11.15 12.29 3.12
CA ALA A 14 -12.29 12.15 2.22
C ALA A 14 -13.36 11.21 2.80
N VAL A 15 -12.97 10.08 3.40
CA VAL A 15 -13.89 9.12 4.00
C VAL A 15 -14.54 9.64 5.31
N ALA A 16 -13.85 10.54 6.02
CA ALA A 16 -14.33 11.19 7.23
C ALA A 16 -15.28 12.38 6.95
N THR A 17 -15.27 12.92 5.73
CA THR A 17 -16.21 13.97 5.29
C THR A 17 -17.67 13.46 5.35
N SER A 18 -18.62 14.40 5.52
CA SER A 18 -20.05 14.08 5.54
C SER A 18 -20.48 13.42 4.22
N PRO A 19 -21.13 12.24 4.26
CA PRO A 19 -21.64 11.56 3.05
C PRO A 19 -22.73 12.34 2.31
N GLY A 20 -23.32 13.36 2.97
CA GLY A 20 -24.32 14.24 2.37
C GLY A 20 -23.72 15.38 1.52
N ALA A 21 -22.40 15.50 1.44
CA ALA A 21 -21.77 16.45 0.53
C ALA A 21 -22.03 16.07 -0.93
N PRO A 22 -22.26 17.05 -1.83
CA PRO A 22 -22.36 16.78 -3.26
C PRO A 22 -21.11 16.03 -3.73
N ASP A 23 -21.31 14.96 -4.51
CA ASP A 23 -20.21 14.19 -5.13
C ASP A 23 -19.19 13.55 -4.17
N TRP A 24 -19.55 13.35 -2.89
CA TRP A 24 -18.66 12.72 -1.90
C TRP A 24 -18.08 11.38 -2.37
N ARG A 25 -18.90 10.57 -3.06
CA ARG A 25 -18.46 9.27 -3.59
C ARG A 25 -17.46 9.42 -4.73
N GLY A 26 -17.65 10.38 -5.63
CA GLY A 26 -16.73 10.68 -6.72
C GLY A 26 -15.38 11.15 -6.17
N GLU A 27 -15.40 12.10 -5.24
CA GLU A 27 -14.16 12.57 -4.61
C GLU A 27 -13.41 11.42 -3.89
N LEU A 28 -14.12 10.57 -3.15
CA LEU A 28 -13.50 9.43 -2.48
C LEU A 28 -12.89 8.44 -3.48
N ALA A 29 -13.59 8.13 -4.58
CA ALA A 29 -13.09 7.26 -5.64
C ALA A 29 -11.82 7.84 -6.28
N ASP A 30 -11.81 9.14 -6.58
CA ASP A 30 -10.64 9.84 -7.13
C ASP A 30 -9.44 9.76 -6.17
N ARG A 31 -9.64 10.02 -4.87
CA ARG A 31 -8.55 9.90 -3.87
C ARG A 31 -8.00 8.48 -3.78
N ILE A 32 -8.85 7.47 -3.87
CA ILE A 32 -8.45 6.06 -3.85
C ILE A 32 -7.65 5.73 -5.12
N ALA A 33 -8.10 6.19 -6.29
CA ALA A 33 -7.39 6.02 -7.56
C ALA A 33 -6.01 6.71 -7.56
N GLU A 34 -5.92 7.92 -7.01
CA GLU A 34 -4.66 8.65 -6.83
C GLU A 34 -3.70 7.89 -5.89
N LEU A 35 -4.21 7.34 -4.78
CA LEU A 35 -3.42 6.53 -3.86
C LEU A 35 -2.93 5.23 -4.54
N ARG A 36 -3.77 4.58 -5.34
CA ARG A 36 -3.39 3.42 -6.15
C ARG A 36 -2.26 3.75 -7.11
N ALA A 37 -2.37 4.86 -7.85
CA ALA A 37 -1.33 5.28 -8.78
C ALA A 37 0.01 5.51 -8.07
N ALA A 38 -0.01 6.20 -6.92
CA ALA A 38 1.19 6.39 -6.10
C ALA A 38 1.76 5.06 -5.58
N PHE A 39 0.90 4.13 -5.16
CA PHE A 39 1.30 2.79 -4.71
C PHE A 39 1.97 1.98 -5.82
N LEU A 40 1.39 1.94 -7.03
CA LEU A 40 1.98 1.22 -8.16
C LEU A 40 3.31 1.84 -8.61
N ALA A 41 3.41 3.16 -8.61
CA ALA A 41 4.67 3.85 -8.90
C ALA A 41 5.76 3.48 -7.88
N ASP A 42 5.40 3.37 -6.60
CA ASP A 42 6.31 2.94 -5.53
C ASP A 42 6.71 1.48 -5.66
N LEU A 43 5.75 0.60 -5.98
CA LEU A 43 5.99 -0.82 -6.24
C LEU A 43 6.99 -1.01 -7.39
N GLY A 44 6.81 -0.29 -8.49
CA GLY A 44 7.74 -0.34 -9.63
C GLY A 44 9.17 0.10 -9.26
N ARG A 45 9.34 1.00 -8.28
CA ARG A 45 10.66 1.36 -7.74
C ARG A 45 11.20 0.29 -6.78
N SER A 46 10.36 -0.21 -5.88
CA SER A 46 10.73 -1.21 -4.88
C SER A 46 11.12 -2.55 -5.52
N MET A 47 10.45 -2.97 -6.60
CA MET A 47 10.78 -4.20 -7.33
C MET A 47 12.23 -4.26 -7.79
N ARG A 48 12.77 -3.15 -8.31
CA ARG A 48 14.18 -3.06 -8.74
C ARG A 48 15.14 -3.21 -7.58
N SER A 49 14.80 -2.66 -6.42
CA SER A 49 15.59 -2.82 -5.19
C SER A 49 15.51 -4.25 -4.66
N ALA A 50 14.31 -4.86 -4.66
CA ALA A 50 14.09 -6.19 -4.15
C ALA A 50 14.81 -7.28 -4.94
N GLU A 51 15.01 -7.10 -6.25
CA GLU A 51 15.83 -8.01 -7.07
C GLU A 51 17.31 -7.95 -6.67
N ALA A 52 17.84 -6.75 -6.43
CA ALA A 52 19.20 -6.58 -5.90
C ALA A 52 19.33 -7.20 -4.50
N THR A 53 18.34 -6.96 -3.62
CA THR A 53 18.30 -7.55 -2.28
C THR A 53 18.20 -9.08 -2.30
N ALA A 54 17.44 -9.68 -3.22
CA ALA A 54 17.34 -11.14 -3.32
C ALA A 54 18.66 -11.78 -3.78
N ALA A 55 19.47 -11.06 -4.57
CA ALA A 55 20.79 -11.51 -4.98
C ALA A 55 21.80 -11.47 -3.81
N SER A 56 21.75 -10.44 -2.95
CA SER A 56 22.66 -10.30 -1.80
C SER A 56 22.19 -11.03 -0.53
N ALA A 57 20.89 -11.23 -0.36
CA ALA A 57 20.28 -11.86 0.81
C ALA A 57 19.28 -12.97 0.43
N PRO A 58 19.75 -14.14 -0.08
CA PRO A 58 18.86 -15.20 -0.57
C PRO A 58 17.87 -15.74 0.46
N TRP A 59 18.21 -15.68 1.75
CA TRP A 59 17.33 -16.11 2.86
C TRP A 59 16.05 -15.26 2.97
N LEU A 60 16.00 -14.07 2.37
CA LEU A 60 14.81 -13.22 2.34
C LEU A 60 13.86 -13.53 1.17
N SER A 61 14.25 -14.39 0.22
CA SER A 61 13.51 -14.63 -1.03
C SER A 61 12.05 -15.03 -0.83
N THR A 62 11.77 -15.91 0.13
CA THR A 62 10.40 -16.35 0.47
C THR A 62 9.57 -15.18 0.98
N ARG A 63 10.14 -14.35 1.87
CA ARG A 63 9.44 -13.20 2.46
C ARG A 63 9.22 -12.09 1.44
N LEU A 64 10.19 -11.84 0.56
CA LEU A 64 10.03 -10.93 -0.58
C LEU A 64 8.93 -11.40 -1.55
N THR A 65 8.84 -12.70 -1.81
CA THR A 65 7.78 -13.28 -2.64
C THR A 65 6.39 -13.11 -1.99
N MET A 66 6.28 -13.34 -0.68
CA MET A 66 5.04 -13.12 0.06
C MET A 66 4.64 -11.64 0.04
N LEU A 67 5.59 -10.72 0.25
CA LEU A 67 5.35 -9.29 0.16
C LEU A 67 4.82 -8.88 -1.21
N ARG A 68 5.43 -9.36 -2.30
CA ARG A 68 4.96 -9.09 -3.68
C ARG A 68 3.53 -9.57 -3.91
N ARG A 69 3.19 -10.77 -3.44
CA ARG A 69 1.82 -11.30 -3.53
C ARG A 69 0.83 -10.45 -2.74
N GLU A 70 1.20 -9.98 -1.55
CA GLU A 70 0.34 -9.10 -0.76
C GLU A 70 0.16 -7.74 -1.44
N GLN A 71 1.23 -7.17 -2.01
CA GLN A 71 1.15 -5.91 -2.74
C GLN A 71 0.28 -6.02 -4.00
N ALA A 72 0.33 -7.14 -4.72
CA ALA A 72 -0.58 -7.40 -5.83
C ALA A 72 -2.05 -7.45 -5.38
N ARG A 73 -2.35 -8.14 -4.27
CA ARG A 73 -3.70 -8.15 -3.69
C ARG A 73 -4.17 -6.76 -3.27
N ILE A 74 -3.29 -5.95 -2.69
CA ILE A 74 -3.61 -4.57 -2.33
C ILE A 74 -3.96 -3.75 -3.58
N ALA A 75 -3.25 -3.94 -4.69
CA ALA A 75 -3.58 -3.31 -5.97
C ALA A 75 -4.97 -3.72 -6.48
N ASP A 76 -5.30 -5.01 -6.43
CA ASP A 76 -6.64 -5.51 -6.80
C ASP A 76 -7.73 -4.94 -5.87
N ASP A 77 -7.45 -4.80 -4.57
CA ASP A 77 -8.39 -4.25 -3.61
C ASP A 77 -8.64 -2.75 -3.85
N PHE A 78 -7.67 -2.00 -4.36
CA PHE A 78 -7.90 -0.63 -4.83
C PHE A 78 -8.92 -0.60 -5.96
N ASP A 79 -8.75 -1.43 -6.99
CA ASP A 79 -9.63 -1.46 -8.16
C ASP A 79 -11.07 -1.81 -7.76
N ARG A 80 -11.23 -2.86 -6.95
CA ARG A 80 -12.53 -3.26 -6.41
C ARG A 80 -13.18 -2.16 -5.59
N LEU A 81 -12.41 -1.42 -4.80
CA LEU A 81 -12.94 -0.38 -3.94
C LEU A 81 -13.40 0.86 -4.73
N VAL A 82 -12.66 1.22 -5.78
CA VAL A 82 -13.06 2.31 -6.71
C VAL A 82 -14.38 1.96 -7.38
N GLU A 83 -14.52 0.73 -7.91
CA GLU A 83 -15.78 0.26 -8.52
C GLU A 83 -16.93 0.24 -7.50
N ALA A 84 -16.64 -0.19 -6.27
CA ALA A 84 -17.63 -0.32 -5.22
C ALA A 84 -18.04 1.00 -4.55
N CYS A 85 -17.34 2.12 -4.80
CA CYS A 85 -17.66 3.42 -4.21
C CYS A 85 -19.09 3.89 -4.54
N ALA A 86 -19.60 3.58 -5.73
CA ALA A 86 -20.93 3.97 -6.18
C ALA A 86 -22.06 3.18 -5.48
N GLU A 87 -21.83 1.89 -5.26
CA GLU A 87 -22.87 0.93 -4.89
C GLU A 87 -22.91 0.61 -3.39
N LEU A 88 -21.79 0.79 -2.67
CA LEU A 88 -21.72 0.41 -1.26
C LEU A 88 -22.46 1.39 -0.35
N GLU A 89 -23.13 0.79 0.64
CA GLU A 89 -23.58 1.47 1.84
C GLU A 89 -22.41 2.17 2.53
N VAL A 90 -22.64 3.39 3.01
CA VAL A 90 -21.59 4.30 3.51
C VAL A 90 -20.70 3.61 4.53
N GLU A 91 -21.28 2.99 5.55
CA GLU A 91 -20.51 2.38 6.63
C GLU A 91 -19.71 1.16 6.17
N THR A 92 -20.22 0.43 5.19
CA THR A 92 -19.49 -0.68 4.55
C THR A 92 -18.31 -0.15 3.76
N LEU A 93 -18.51 0.91 2.96
CA LEU A 93 -17.44 1.57 2.22
C LEU A 93 -16.34 2.09 3.16
N ARG A 94 -16.71 2.74 4.27
CA ARG A 94 -15.76 3.20 5.29
C ARG A 94 -14.91 2.06 5.84
N ARG A 95 -15.53 0.95 6.25
CA ARG A 95 -14.79 -0.22 6.76
C ARG A 95 -13.80 -0.76 5.73
N HIS A 96 -14.19 -0.85 4.47
CA HIS A 96 -13.29 -1.31 3.40
C HIS A 96 -12.12 -0.34 3.18
N VAL A 97 -12.38 0.97 3.16
CA VAL A 97 -11.33 2.00 3.06
C VAL A 97 -10.33 1.87 4.22
N PHE A 98 -10.79 1.81 5.47
CA PHE A 98 -9.89 1.70 6.62
C PHE A 98 -9.11 0.38 6.64
N ALA A 99 -9.73 -0.72 6.22
CA ALA A 99 -9.06 -2.01 6.10
C ALA A 99 -7.94 -1.96 5.04
N LEU A 100 -8.20 -1.34 3.88
CA LEU A 100 -7.22 -1.13 2.82
C LEU A 100 -6.04 -0.29 3.31
N LEU A 101 -6.31 0.85 3.96
CA LEU A 101 -5.27 1.73 4.51
C LEU A 101 -4.40 1.02 5.56
N SER A 102 -5.02 0.20 6.42
CA SER A 102 -4.31 -0.58 7.43
C SER A 102 -3.40 -1.64 6.80
N ARG A 103 -3.87 -2.33 5.76
CA ARG A 103 -3.07 -3.31 5.01
C ARG A 103 -1.91 -2.65 4.27
N LEU A 104 -2.15 -1.50 3.65
CA LEU A 104 -1.10 -0.72 2.99
C LEU A 104 -0.02 -0.28 4.00
N ALA A 105 -0.40 0.25 5.16
CA ALA A 105 0.54 0.62 6.21
C ALA A 105 1.41 -0.56 6.64
N ARG A 106 0.79 -1.73 6.87
CA ARG A 106 1.49 -2.96 7.26
C ARG A 106 2.44 -3.46 6.15
N SER A 107 1.99 -3.46 4.90
CA SER A 107 2.82 -3.86 3.75
C SER A 107 4.07 -2.98 3.64
N ARG A 108 3.92 -1.66 3.84
CA ARG A 108 5.05 -0.72 3.85
C ARG A 108 6.01 -0.97 5.01
N GLN A 109 5.49 -1.23 6.21
CA GLN A 109 6.34 -1.56 7.35
C GLN A 109 7.16 -2.83 7.11
N LEU A 110 6.54 -3.85 6.50
CA LEU A 110 7.24 -5.08 6.16
C LEU A 110 8.34 -4.86 5.11
N ASP A 111 8.09 -4.04 4.09
CA ASP A 111 9.10 -3.66 3.08
C ASP A 111 10.32 -3.02 3.74
N VAL A 112 10.09 -2.05 4.63
CA VAL A 112 11.15 -1.38 5.41
C VAL A 112 11.91 -2.38 6.28
N ASN A 113 11.22 -3.27 6.99
CA ASN A 113 11.88 -4.28 7.84
C ASN A 113 12.78 -5.21 7.02
N LEU A 114 12.32 -5.67 5.84
CA LEU A 114 13.11 -6.53 4.97
C LEU A 114 14.34 -5.82 4.41
N LEU A 115 14.22 -4.52 4.09
CA LEU A 115 15.36 -3.72 3.68
C LEU A 115 16.41 -3.64 4.79
N TYR A 116 16.00 -3.37 6.03
CA TYR A 116 16.93 -3.34 7.16
C TYR A 116 17.61 -4.69 7.40
N GLU A 117 16.86 -5.79 7.40
CA GLU A 117 17.40 -7.14 7.57
C GLU A 117 18.43 -7.51 6.49
N SER A 118 18.31 -6.96 5.28
CA SER A 118 19.29 -7.19 4.22
C SER A 118 20.62 -6.47 4.42
N VAL A 119 20.63 -5.37 5.19
CA VAL A 119 21.82 -4.56 5.48
C VAL A 119 22.49 -5.00 6.78
N ASP A 120 21.70 -5.34 7.80
CA ASP A 120 22.19 -5.62 9.16
C ASP A 120 23.08 -6.89 9.22
N ILE A 121 22.81 -7.87 8.36
CA ILE A 121 23.61 -9.11 8.28
C ILE A 121 24.90 -8.91 7.47
N ASP A 122 24.93 -7.95 6.53
CA ASP A 122 26.12 -7.63 5.73
C ASP A 122 27.22 -6.95 6.58
N LEU A 123 26.84 -6.34 7.71
CA LEU A 123 27.75 -5.71 8.67
C LEU A 123 28.27 -6.67 9.76
N GLY A 124 27.75 -7.91 9.82
CA GLY A 124 28.11 -8.91 10.85
C GLY A 124 29.21 -9.88 10.45
N GLY A 125 29.85 -9.69 9.29
CA GLY A 125 30.78 -10.63 8.66
C GLY A 125 32.25 -10.57 9.09
N GLU A 126 32.61 -9.82 10.13
CA GLU A 126 33.96 -9.87 10.72
C GLU A 126 33.95 -10.62 12.06
N GLN A 127 34.01 -11.95 12.02
CA GLN A 127 34.60 -12.80 13.08
C GLN A 127 35.33 -13.99 12.48
#